data_AF-A0A3C1V4P9-F1
#
_entry.id   AF-A0A3C1V4P9-F1
#
_cell.length_a   1.000
_cell.length_b   1.000
_cell.length_c   1.000
_cell.angle_alpha   90.00
_cell.angle_beta   90.00
_cell.angle_gamma   90.00
#
_symmetry.space_group_name_H-M   'P 1'
#
loop_
_entity.id
_entity.type
_entity.pdbx_description
1 polymer ?
#
loop_
_entity_poly.entity_id
_entity_poly.type
_entity_poly.pdbx_seq_one_letter_code
_entity_poly.pdbx_strand_id
1 'polypeptide(L)'
;GEFGRTPKINTTRNGRDHYARAMFMLMAGGGISGGRVLGETDDTASGPRHDGHSPDDVAATYYSLLGIDPTKEYHTSTGRPVMIVRDGSVIPELMS
;
A
#
# COMPACT_ATOMS: atom_id res chain seq x y z
N GLY A 1 -5.64 6.87 -6.59
CA GLY A 1 -6.85 6.84 -5.77
C GLY A 1 -6.43 6.40 -4.39
N GLU A 2 -6.41 7.32 -3.43
CA GLU A 2 -5.64 7.15 -2.18
C GLU A 2 -6.45 6.51 -1.04
N PHE A 3 -7.76 6.28 -1.21
CA PHE A 3 -8.62 5.70 -0.17
C PHE A 3 -9.70 4.78 -0.72
N GLY A 4 -9.94 3.67 -0.01
CA GLY A 4 -11.07 2.77 -0.23
C GLY A 4 -12.41 3.37 0.21
N ARG A 5 -13.47 2.58 0.07
CA ARG A 5 -14.84 2.95 0.44
C ARG A 5 -15.45 1.89 1.35
N THR A 6 -16.29 2.30 2.29
CA THR A 6 -16.94 1.35 3.20
C THR A 6 -17.68 0.28 2.40
N PRO A 7 -17.56 -1.01 2.76
CA PRO A 7 -18.29 -2.06 2.04
C PRO A 7 -19.81 -1.91 2.19
N LYS A 8 -20.25 -1.28 3.28
CA LYS A 8 -21.65 -0.95 3.56
C LYS A 8 -21.99 0.47 3.10
N ILE A 9 -23.19 0.62 2.52
CA ILE A 9 -23.79 1.92 2.18
C ILE A 9 -24.34 2.56 3.47
N ASN A 10 -24.01 3.83 3.69
CA ASN A 10 -24.53 4.61 4.81
C ASN A 10 -26.00 5.00 4.58
N THR A 11 -26.75 5.17 5.67
CA THR A 11 -28.17 5.51 5.62
C THR A 11 -28.44 7.01 5.55
N THR A 12 -27.48 7.84 5.95
CA THR A 12 -27.67 9.30 6.02
C THR A 12 -27.56 9.97 4.65
N ARG A 13 -26.71 9.45 3.76
CA ARG A 13 -26.44 10.03 2.44
C ARG A 13 -26.53 9.01 1.30
N ASN A 14 -26.96 7.77 1.57
CA ASN A 14 -27.06 6.68 0.60
C ASN A 14 -25.78 6.44 -0.21
N GLY A 15 -24.62 6.68 0.41
CA GLY A 15 -23.30 6.57 -0.22
C GLY A 15 -22.36 5.64 0.55
N ARG A 16 -21.10 5.57 0.13
CA ARG A 16 -20.03 4.89 0.88
C ARG A 16 -19.03 5.89 1.44
N ASP A 17 -18.69 5.74 2.70
CA ASP A 17 -17.78 6.64 3.41
C ASP A 17 -16.32 6.38 3.03
N HIS A 18 -15.44 7.29 3.45
CA HIS A 18 -13.99 7.10 3.29
C HIS A 18 -13.52 5.95 4.16
N TYR A 19 -12.68 5.08 3.60
CA TYR A 19 -12.31 3.83 4.27
C TYR A 19 -10.85 3.47 4.02
N ALA A 20 -10.01 3.75 5.02
CA ALA A 20 -8.57 3.48 4.96
C ALA A 20 -8.19 2.04 5.33
N ARG A 21 -9.16 1.21 5.75
CA ARG A 21 -8.89 -0.14 6.28
C ARG A 21 -8.62 -1.19 5.21
N ALA A 22 -9.14 -0.99 4.01
CA ALA A 22 -9.01 -1.95 2.92
C ALA A 22 -8.98 -1.22 1.57
N MET A 23 -7.99 -1.57 0.76
CA MET A 23 -7.86 -1.17 -0.64
C MET A 23 -7.10 -2.26 -1.39
N PHE A 24 -7.16 -2.22 -2.72
CA PHE A 24 -6.27 -3.01 -3.56
C PHE A 24 -5.30 -2.08 -4.28
N MET A 25 -4.14 -2.62 -4.65
CA MET A 25 -3.19 -1.93 -5.52
C MET A 25 -2.85 -2.84 -6.70
N LEU A 26 -2.76 -2.25 -7.89
CA LEU A 26 -2.29 -2.92 -9.09
C LEU A 26 -0.89 -2.39 -9.40
N MET A 27 0.06 -3.30 -9.58
CA MET A 27 1.43 -2.96 -10.00
C MET A 27 1.85 -3.81 -11.19
N ALA A 28 2.65 -3.22 -12.08
CA ALA A 28 3.14 -3.86 -13.29
C ALA A 28 4.43 -3.20 -13.78
N GLY A 29 5.24 -3.95 -14.53
CA GLY A 29 6.52 -3.47 -15.06
C GLY A 29 7.64 -3.45 -14.01
N GLY A 30 8.81 -2.91 -14.36
CA GLY A 30 9.90 -2.70 -13.40
C GLY A 30 10.44 -3.95 -12.71
N GLY A 31 10.25 -5.15 -13.28
CA GLY A 31 10.65 -6.42 -12.65
C GLY A 31 9.53 -7.11 -11.86
N ILE A 32 8.31 -6.58 -11.86
CA ILE A 32 7.14 -7.20 -11.24
C ILE A 32 6.61 -8.34 -12.12
N SER A 33 6.42 -9.51 -11.50
CA SER A 33 5.80 -10.69 -12.11
C SER A 33 4.29 -10.50 -12.26
N GLY A 34 3.83 -10.44 -13.50
CA GLY A 34 2.39 -10.36 -13.82
C GLY A 34 1.62 -11.64 -13.52
N GLY A 35 0.28 -11.55 -13.54
CA GLY A 35 -0.60 -12.72 -13.39
C GLY A 35 -0.74 -13.24 -11.96
N ARG A 36 -0.36 -12.44 -10.96
CA ARG A 36 -0.44 -12.78 -9.54
C ARG A 36 -1.47 -11.91 -8.82
N VAL A 37 -2.07 -12.49 -7.79
CA VAL A 37 -2.90 -11.81 -6.79
C VAL A 37 -2.30 -12.15 -5.43
N LEU A 38 -1.96 -11.14 -4.64
CA LEU A 38 -1.39 -11.30 -3.31
C LEU A 38 -2.35 -10.73 -2.27
N GLY A 39 -2.63 -11.52 -1.24
CA GLY A 39 -3.57 -11.16 -0.18
C GLY A 39 -5.03 -11.17 -0.65
N GLU A 40 -5.90 -10.95 0.31
CA GLU A 40 -7.35 -11.06 0.13
C GLU A 40 -8.06 -10.44 1.33
N THR A 41 -9.28 -9.95 1.11
CA THR A 41 -10.09 -9.38 2.18
C THR A 41 -10.88 -10.45 2.93
N ASP A 42 -11.38 -10.08 4.10
CA ASP A 42 -12.42 -10.84 4.81
C ASP A 42 -13.73 -10.93 4.01
N ASP A 43 -14.64 -11.79 4.46
CA ASP A 43 -15.93 -12.06 3.80
C ASP A 43 -16.84 -10.82 3.67
N THR A 44 -16.54 -9.77 4.42
CA THR A 44 -17.29 -8.50 4.41
C THR A 44 -16.56 -7.39 3.64
N ALA A 45 -15.39 -7.68 3.07
CA ALA A 45 -14.48 -6.72 2.47
C ALA A 45 -14.11 -5.53 3.39
N SER A 46 -14.11 -5.75 4.71
CA SER A 46 -13.87 -4.70 5.70
C SER A 46 -12.39 -4.51 6.04
N GLY A 47 -11.59 -5.55 5.86
CA GLY A 47 -10.16 -5.55 6.08
C GLY A 47 -9.48 -6.69 5.34
N PRO A 48 -8.14 -6.76 5.37
CA PRO A 48 -7.41 -7.95 4.96
C PRO A 48 -7.80 -9.11 5.88
N ARG A 49 -7.94 -10.32 5.31
CA ARG A 49 -8.27 -11.53 6.09
C ARG A 49 -7.10 -12.04 6.93
N HIS A 50 -5.88 -11.78 6.47
CA HIS A 50 -4.63 -12.10 7.15
C HIS A 50 -3.82 -10.81 7.33
N ASP A 51 -2.51 -10.93 7.51
CA ASP A 51 -1.62 -9.78 7.41
C ASP A 51 -1.65 -9.24 5.97
N GLY A 52 -2.12 -8.00 5.82
CA GLY A 52 -2.14 -7.29 4.54
C GLY A 52 -0.84 -6.53 4.30
N HIS A 53 -0.65 -6.06 3.08
CA HIS A 53 0.43 -5.11 2.77
C HIS A 53 -0.03 -3.67 3.03
N SER A 54 0.82 -2.91 3.69
CA SER A 54 0.62 -1.48 3.89
C SER A 54 0.98 -0.68 2.64
N PRO A 55 0.50 0.57 2.51
CA PRO A 55 1.00 1.48 1.47
C PRO A 55 2.52 1.69 1.53
N ASP A 56 3.11 1.64 2.72
CA ASP A 56 4.56 1.77 2.93
C ASP A 56 5.32 0.57 2.36
N ASP A 57 4.80 -0.67 2.49
CA ASP A 57 5.40 -1.86 1.87
C ASP A 57 5.42 -1.76 0.35
N VAL A 58 4.33 -1.24 -0.22
CA VAL A 58 4.25 -1.03 -1.66
C VAL A 58 5.22 0.06 -2.12
N ALA A 59 5.30 1.18 -1.38
CA ALA A 59 6.27 2.24 -1.66
C ALA A 59 7.71 1.72 -1.57
N ALA A 60 8.04 0.93 -0.54
CA ALA A 60 9.36 0.34 -0.35
C ALA A 60 9.74 -0.56 -1.53
N THR A 61 8.81 -1.41 -1.96
CA THR A 61 8.97 -2.28 -3.14
C THR A 61 9.20 -1.46 -4.40
N TYR A 62 8.39 -0.43 -4.64
CA TYR A 62 8.51 0.43 -5.81
C TYR A 62 9.88 1.15 -5.87
N TYR A 63 10.33 1.75 -4.78
CA TYR A 63 11.64 2.40 -4.74
C TYR A 63 12.79 1.41 -4.90
N SER A 64 12.70 0.23 -4.29
CA SER A 64 13.70 -0.83 -4.44
C SER A 64 13.85 -1.27 -5.90
N LEU A 65 12.74 -1.43 -6.64
CA LEU A 65 12.74 -1.76 -8.07
C LEU A 65 13.37 -0.67 -8.95
N LEU A 66 13.35 0.59 -8.50
CA LEU A 66 14.04 1.70 -9.15
C LEU A 66 15.54 1.80 -8.77
N GLY A 67 16.04 0.90 -7.92
CA GLY A 67 17.41 0.97 -7.40
C GLY A 67 17.62 2.07 -6.36
N ILE A 68 16.55 2.56 -5.74
CA ILE A 68 16.57 3.58 -4.69
C ILE A 68 16.43 2.88 -3.34
N ASP A 69 17.34 3.16 -2.41
CA ASP A 69 17.24 2.66 -1.03
C ASP A 69 16.00 3.29 -0.33
N PRO A 70 14.94 2.50 -0.02
CA PRO A 70 13.72 3.03 0.58
C PRO A 70 13.90 3.49 2.03
N THR A 71 14.96 3.05 2.71
CA THR A 71 15.26 3.39 4.11
C THR A 71 16.03 4.70 4.27
N LYS A 72 16.41 5.31 3.14
CA LYS A 72 17.24 6.52 3.14
C LYS A 72 16.51 7.68 3.81
N GLU A 73 17.24 8.34 4.71
CA GLU A 73 16.82 9.57 5.37
C GLU A 73 17.50 10.79 4.75
N TYR A 74 16.71 11.84 4.49
CA TYR A 74 17.18 13.16 4.10
C TYR A 74 16.95 14.17 5.22
N HIS A 75 17.83 15.15 5.33
CA HIS A 75 17.67 16.25 6.28
C HIS A 75 17.26 17.52 5.51
N THR A 76 16.19 18.17 5.95
CA THR A 76 15.77 19.45 5.38
C THR A 76 16.78 20.56 5.72
N SER A 77 16.64 21.74 5.11
CA SER A 77 17.43 22.93 5.47
C SER A 77 17.26 23.37 6.93
N THR A 78 16.19 22.91 7.60
CA THR A 78 15.94 23.13 9.02
C THR A 78 16.42 21.98 9.91
N GLY A 79 17.11 20.97 9.35
CA GLY A 79 17.61 19.79 10.06
C GLY A 79 16.54 18.75 10.40
N ARG A 80 15.33 18.84 9.85
CA ARG A 80 14.28 17.84 10.10
C ARG A 80 14.57 16.57 9.30
N PRO A 81 14.59 15.38 9.94
CA PRO A 81 14.72 14.12 9.22
C PRO A 81 13.43 13.77 8.46
N VAL A 82 13.59 13.33 7.22
CA VAL A 82 12.52 12.85 6.32
C VAL A 82 13.01 11.56 5.65
N MET A 83 12.41 10.43 6.02
CA MET A 83 12.66 9.15 5.37
C MET A 83 11.83 9.02 4.09
N ILE A 84 12.36 8.30 3.10
CA ILE A 84 11.62 8.00 1.86
C ILE A 84 10.40 7.12 2.17
N VAL A 85 10.61 6.01 2.90
CA VAL A 85 9.56 5.16 3.47
C VAL A 85 9.83 5.02 4.96
N ARG A 86 8.79 5.10 5.80
CA ARG A 86 8.94 5.10 7.26
C ARG A 86 8.86 3.70 7.83
N ASP A 87 7.78 2.97 7.52
CA ASP A 87 7.42 1.73 8.20
C ASP A 87 7.07 0.60 7.21
N GLY A 88 7.84 0.47 6.12
CA GLY A 88 7.56 -0.48 5.03
C GLY A 88 8.70 -1.44 4.72
N SER A 89 8.36 -2.64 4.30
CA SER A 89 9.28 -3.67 3.81
C SER A 89 9.00 -4.03 2.36
N VAL A 90 10.05 -4.42 1.62
CA VAL A 90 9.90 -4.91 0.24
C VAL A 90 9.05 -6.19 0.25
N ILE A 91 8.14 -6.31 -0.72
CA ILE A 91 7.26 -7.46 -0.93
C ILE A 91 7.90 -8.37 -2.00
N PRO A 92 8.69 -9.38 -1.61
CA PRO A 92 9.43 -10.22 -2.56
C PRO A 92 8.52 -11.05 -3.47
N GLU A 93 7.31 -11.37 -3.03
CA GLU A 93 6.32 -12.16 -3.77
C GLU A 93 5.84 -11.48 -5.05
N LEU A 94 6.06 -10.16 -5.19
CA LEU A 94 5.77 -9.42 -6.42
C LEU A 94 6.82 -9.61 -7.50
N MET A 95 8.02 -10.10 -7.16
CA MET A 95 9.15 -10.26 -8.07
C MET A 95 9.45 -11.73 -8.42
N SER A 96 8.75 -12.68 -7.79
CA SER A 96 8.96 -14.12 -7.97
C SER A 96 8.04 -14.75 -9.00
#